data_AF-A0A942G856-F1
#
_entry.id   AF-A0A942G856-F1
#
_cell.length_a   1.000
_cell.length_b   1.000
_cell.length_c   1.000
_cell.angle_alpha   90.00
_cell.angle_beta   90.00
_cell.angle_gamma   90.00
#
_symmetry.space_group_name_H-M   'P 1'
#
loop_
_entity.id
_entity.type
_entity.pdbx_description
1 polymer ?
#
loop_
_entity_poly.entity_id
_entity_poly.type
_entity_poly.pdbx_seq_one_letter_code
_entity_poly.pdbx_strand_id
1 'polypeptide(L)'
;THDFFSGMISLRHNGASVSELVGMYLGNNAKQVMRVFSVVLLVLVGTVFVAGPARLLVRLTGGDIVFNTWLIIIIAYYFLATILPIDQLIGRIYPLFGAALLFMAVGIGGGILFSGLPIPELTLANLHPRNLPVWPLVFITIACGAISGFHSTQSPMMARCITSEKYGRRVFYGSMIAEGAVALVWAVAGMTFFGGTAGLAGGLAAAAGGPGGAVHQISIAWLGAIGGALAVLGVVAAPITSGDTAFRSARLTIADALGYSQIPIKNRLIVAIPLFAVGIYLTQIDFAIIWRYFAWSNQTLAMFMLWTAAVYLKVNGKLHWIATVPATFMAAVTVTYILQASEGFGLATSISYPVGLLAAAIMLGAFLSYKPAPPMAPTAKRAA
;
A
#
# COMPACT_ATOMS: atom_id res chain seq x y z
N THR A 1 -6.29 -5.10 -12.27
CA THR A 1 -5.73 -4.94 -10.92
C THR A 1 -6.39 -5.93 -9.99
N HIS A 2 -5.69 -6.44 -8.98
CA HIS A 2 -6.28 -7.35 -7.99
C HIS A 2 -7.25 -6.64 -7.04
N ASP A 3 -7.09 -5.32 -6.84
CA ASP A 3 -8.02 -4.50 -6.08
C ASP A 3 -9.43 -4.46 -6.68
N PHE A 4 -9.54 -4.56 -8.01
CA PHE A 4 -10.85 -4.76 -8.65
C PHE A 4 -11.51 -6.05 -8.16
N PHE A 5 -10.76 -7.14 -8.04
CA PHE A 5 -11.32 -8.39 -7.50
C PHE A 5 -11.65 -8.25 -6.01
N SER A 6 -10.75 -7.68 -5.19
CA SER A 6 -11.04 -7.45 -3.76
C SER A 6 -12.33 -6.64 -3.58
N GLY A 7 -12.46 -5.52 -4.28
CA GLY A 7 -13.61 -4.63 -4.20
C GLY A 7 -14.90 -5.27 -4.72
N MET A 8 -14.87 -5.91 -5.88
CA MET A 8 -16.05 -6.53 -6.48
C MET A 8 -16.52 -7.78 -5.73
N ILE A 9 -15.58 -8.61 -5.26
CA ILE A 9 -15.91 -9.75 -4.41
C ILE A 9 -16.51 -9.24 -3.10
N SER A 10 -15.90 -8.22 -2.46
CA SER A 10 -16.45 -7.61 -1.25
C SER A 10 -17.86 -7.08 -1.46
N LEU A 11 -18.10 -6.33 -2.55
CA LEU A 11 -19.41 -5.77 -2.89
C LEU A 11 -20.48 -6.86 -3.01
N ARG A 12 -20.15 -7.98 -3.68
CA ARG A 12 -21.04 -9.15 -3.83
C ARG A 12 -21.24 -9.95 -2.53
N HIS A 13 -20.40 -9.72 -1.53
CA HIS A 13 -20.49 -10.30 -0.19
C HIS A 13 -20.86 -9.24 0.85
N ASN A 14 -21.70 -8.27 0.49
CA ASN A 14 -22.23 -7.25 1.41
C ASN A 14 -21.13 -6.43 2.12
N GLY A 15 -20.01 -6.16 1.45
CA GLY A 15 -18.90 -5.40 2.01
C GLY A 15 -18.06 -6.18 3.02
N ALA A 16 -18.00 -7.51 2.91
CA ALA A 16 -17.14 -8.36 3.75
C ALA A 16 -15.67 -7.93 3.67
N SER A 17 -14.97 -7.97 4.81
CA SER A 17 -13.56 -7.60 4.90
C SER A 17 -12.66 -8.61 4.18
N VAL A 18 -11.45 -8.20 3.82
CA VAL A 18 -10.53 -9.05 3.03
C VAL A 18 -10.22 -10.38 3.73
N SER A 19 -10.10 -10.40 5.06
CA SER A 19 -9.88 -11.63 5.82
C SER A 19 -11.08 -12.59 5.75
N GLU A 20 -12.30 -12.05 5.72
CA GLU A 20 -13.50 -12.86 5.56
C GLU A 20 -13.61 -13.41 4.14
N LEU A 21 -13.28 -12.60 3.12
CA LEU A 21 -13.22 -13.05 1.73
C LEU A 21 -12.22 -14.19 1.57
N VAL A 22 -11.00 -14.01 2.08
CA VAL A 22 -9.97 -15.06 2.07
C VAL A 22 -10.48 -16.30 2.80
N GLY A 23 -11.18 -16.14 3.92
CA GLY A 23 -11.78 -17.26 4.62
C GLY A 23 -12.80 -18.03 3.79
N MET A 24 -13.72 -17.34 3.13
CA MET A 24 -14.78 -17.98 2.33
C MET A 24 -14.23 -18.79 1.15
N TYR A 25 -13.10 -18.39 0.57
CA TYR A 25 -12.53 -19.02 -0.62
C TYR A 25 -11.30 -19.89 -0.37
N LEU A 26 -10.48 -19.59 0.64
CA LEU A 26 -9.23 -20.33 0.96
C LEU A 26 -9.32 -21.10 2.29
N GLY A 27 -10.41 -20.97 3.05
CA GLY A 27 -10.67 -21.72 4.27
C GLY A 27 -10.25 -21.00 5.57
N ASN A 28 -10.60 -21.60 6.71
CA ASN A 28 -10.45 -20.96 8.02
C ASN A 28 -8.99 -20.73 8.42
N ASN A 29 -8.05 -21.59 8.04
CA ASN A 29 -6.64 -21.39 8.35
C ASN A 29 -6.11 -20.12 7.67
N ALA A 30 -6.42 -19.93 6.39
CA ALA A 30 -6.06 -18.72 5.65
C ALA A 30 -6.74 -17.48 6.25
N LYS A 31 -7.99 -17.60 6.70
CA LYS A 31 -8.71 -16.53 7.42
C LYS A 31 -7.96 -16.05 8.67
N GLN A 32 -7.52 -16.97 9.53
CA GLN A 32 -6.82 -16.57 10.77
C GLN A 32 -5.46 -15.94 10.48
N VAL A 33 -4.70 -16.49 9.53
CA VAL A 33 -3.46 -15.88 9.05
C VAL A 33 -3.72 -14.46 8.57
N MET A 34 -4.74 -14.26 7.73
CA MET A 34 -5.11 -12.95 7.20
C MET A 34 -5.54 -11.97 8.27
N ARG A 35 -6.28 -12.37 9.30
CA ARG A 35 -6.69 -11.47 10.39
C ARG A 35 -5.47 -10.90 11.10
N VAL A 36 -4.51 -11.75 11.48
CA VAL A 36 -3.29 -11.32 12.16
C VAL A 36 -2.43 -10.46 11.24
N PHE A 37 -2.14 -10.95 10.03
CA PHE A 37 -1.30 -10.23 9.07
C PHE A 37 -1.89 -8.89 8.63
N SER A 38 -3.22 -8.80 8.46
CA SER A 38 -3.87 -7.53 8.11
C SER A 38 -3.67 -6.51 9.21
N VAL A 39 -3.84 -6.87 10.49
CA VAL A 39 -3.65 -5.94 11.61
C VAL A 39 -2.19 -5.48 11.68
N VAL A 40 -1.23 -6.40 11.57
CA VAL A 40 0.20 -6.07 11.55
C VAL A 40 0.51 -5.13 10.39
N LEU A 41 0.09 -5.46 9.17
CA LEU A 41 0.29 -4.62 7.99
C LEU A 41 -0.29 -3.22 8.19
N LEU A 42 -1.53 -3.12 8.66
CA LEU A 42 -2.24 -1.85 8.80
C LEU A 42 -1.60 -0.94 9.85
N VAL A 43 -1.08 -1.50 10.94
CA VAL A 43 -0.28 -0.75 11.91
C VAL A 43 1.03 -0.26 11.28
N LEU A 44 1.74 -1.12 10.56
CA LEU A 44 2.99 -0.75 9.89
C LEU A 44 2.77 0.35 8.84
N VAL A 45 1.73 0.24 8.02
CA VAL A 45 1.31 1.29 7.05
C VAL A 45 1.05 2.60 7.79
N GLY A 46 0.24 2.56 8.85
CA GLY A 46 -0.08 3.70 9.67
C GLY A 46 1.18 4.40 10.19
N THR A 47 2.09 3.64 10.79
CA THR A 47 3.37 4.15 11.32
C THR A 47 4.27 4.75 10.23
N VAL A 48 4.50 4.03 9.13
CA VAL A 48 5.36 4.48 8.01
C VAL A 48 4.86 5.81 7.45
N PHE A 49 3.55 5.97 7.33
CA PHE A 49 2.93 7.17 6.78
C PHE A 49 2.74 8.30 7.78
N VAL A 50 3.22 8.19 9.02
CA VAL A 50 3.41 9.36 9.90
C VAL A 50 4.75 10.04 9.62
N ALA A 51 5.84 9.25 9.60
CA ALA A 51 7.20 9.79 9.58
C ALA A 51 7.57 10.47 8.25
N GLY A 52 7.18 9.88 7.12
CA GLY A 52 7.46 10.43 5.79
C GLY A 52 6.89 11.85 5.58
N PRO A 53 5.58 12.04 5.79
CA PRO A 53 4.93 13.35 5.69
C PRO A 53 5.45 14.38 6.69
N ALA A 54 5.71 13.98 7.93
CA ALA A 54 6.29 14.88 8.93
C ALA A 54 7.63 15.47 8.45
N ARG A 55 8.51 14.67 7.84
CA ARG A 55 9.79 15.16 7.27
C ARG A 55 9.59 16.15 6.13
N LEU A 56 8.58 15.93 5.28
CA LEU A 56 8.23 16.86 4.20
C LEU A 56 7.71 18.19 4.74
N LEU A 57 6.85 18.13 5.77
CA LEU A 57 6.28 19.32 6.39
C LEU A 57 7.34 20.17 7.12
N VAL A 58 8.31 19.55 7.81
CA VAL A 58 9.47 20.28 8.39
C VAL A 58 10.18 21.10 7.32
N ARG A 59 10.43 20.52 6.14
CA ARG A 59 11.12 21.20 5.03
C ARG A 59 10.29 22.35 4.47
N LEU A 60 8.98 22.13 4.30
CA LEU A 60 8.07 23.17 3.83
C LEU A 60 7.99 24.36 4.80
N THR A 61 8.09 24.13 6.10
CA THR A 61 8.12 25.19 7.12
C THR A 61 9.52 25.75 7.38
N GLY A 62 10.51 25.47 6.52
CA GLY A 62 11.88 25.97 6.71
C GLY A 62 12.58 25.47 7.99
N GLY A 63 12.04 24.46 8.67
CA GLY A 63 12.52 23.97 9.96
C GLY A 63 11.88 24.62 11.20
N ASP A 64 11.00 25.62 11.04
CA ASP A 64 10.39 26.35 12.17
C ASP A 64 9.56 25.43 13.09
N ILE A 65 8.84 24.48 12.48
CA ILE A 65 8.13 23.42 13.20
C ILE A 65 8.96 22.15 13.11
N VAL A 66 9.50 21.73 14.25
CA VAL A 66 10.35 20.54 14.36
C VAL A 66 9.60 19.24 14.09
N PHE A 67 10.35 18.21 13.67
CA PHE A 67 9.81 16.89 13.28
C PHE A 67 8.85 16.28 14.31
N ASN A 68 9.20 16.33 15.59
CA ASN A 68 8.37 15.74 16.65
C ASN A 68 7.01 16.43 16.80
N THR A 69 6.94 17.74 16.55
CA THR A 69 5.68 18.49 16.58
C THR A 69 4.76 18.03 15.45
N TRP A 70 5.28 17.90 14.22
CA TRP A 70 4.52 17.38 13.10
C TRP A 70 4.07 15.94 13.31
N LEU A 71 4.94 15.09 13.89
CA LEU A 71 4.61 13.72 14.23
C LEU A 71 3.42 13.66 15.22
N ILE A 72 3.45 14.48 16.28
CA ILE A 72 2.34 14.57 17.26
C ILE A 72 1.05 15.04 16.58
N ILE A 73 1.12 16.08 15.72
CA ILE A 73 -0.04 16.61 15.00
C ILE A 73 -0.68 15.52 14.12
N ILE A 74 0.12 14.79 13.34
CA ILE A 74 -0.39 13.73 12.45
C ILE A 74 -0.99 12.57 13.27
N ILE A 75 -0.34 12.15 14.36
CA ILE A 75 -0.85 11.08 15.21
C ILE A 75 -2.17 11.49 15.89
N ALA A 76 -2.26 12.72 16.39
CA ALA A 76 -3.51 13.26 16.95
C ALA A 76 -4.63 13.26 15.90
N TYR A 77 -4.32 13.71 14.68
CA TYR A 77 -5.25 13.63 13.56
C TYR A 77 -5.69 12.19 13.25
N TYR A 78 -4.76 11.24 13.16
CA TYR A 78 -5.10 9.83 12.91
C TYR A 78 -5.98 9.23 14.01
N PHE A 79 -5.72 9.58 15.27
CA PHE A 79 -6.52 9.12 16.39
C PHE A 79 -7.95 9.64 16.28
N LEU A 80 -8.12 10.94 16.01
CA LEU A 80 -9.43 11.55 15.76
C LEU A 80 -10.13 10.90 14.57
N ALA A 81 -9.43 10.72 13.45
CA ALA A 81 -9.97 10.06 12.25
C ALA A 81 -10.41 8.61 12.55
N THR A 82 -9.65 7.88 13.35
CA THR A 82 -9.99 6.48 13.68
C THR A 82 -11.30 6.38 14.47
N ILE A 83 -11.65 7.39 15.27
CA ILE A 83 -12.82 7.37 16.16
C ILE A 83 -14.02 8.07 15.52
N LEU A 84 -13.79 9.17 14.80
CA LEU A 84 -14.82 10.00 14.21
C LEU A 84 -15.23 9.51 12.80
N PRO A 85 -16.48 9.78 12.39
CA PRO A 85 -16.92 9.58 11.01
C PRO A 85 -16.10 10.41 10.00
N ILE A 86 -15.87 9.86 8.81
CA ILE A 86 -15.03 10.47 7.75
C ILE A 86 -15.60 11.82 7.29
N ASP A 87 -16.92 11.87 7.14
CA ASP A 87 -17.69 13.02 6.68
C ASP A 87 -17.60 14.22 7.62
N GLN A 88 -17.44 13.97 8.93
CA GLN A 88 -17.32 15.01 9.95
C GLN A 88 -15.92 15.61 10.01
N LEU A 89 -14.87 14.84 9.69
CA LEU A 89 -13.50 15.27 9.86
C LEU A 89 -12.89 15.87 8.58
N ILE A 90 -12.86 15.10 7.49
CA ILE A 90 -12.02 15.45 6.32
C ILE A 90 -12.67 15.17 4.96
N GLY A 91 -13.79 14.45 4.92
CA GLY A 91 -14.40 14.00 3.66
C GLY A 91 -14.72 15.12 2.66
N ARG A 92 -15.05 16.33 3.13
CA ARG A 92 -15.31 17.50 2.26
C ARG A 92 -14.05 18.07 1.61
N ILE A 93 -12.87 17.79 2.16
CA ILE A 93 -11.58 18.33 1.70
C ILE A 93 -10.89 17.37 0.73
N TYR A 94 -11.27 16.08 0.68
CA TYR A 94 -10.70 15.08 -0.23
C TYR A 94 -10.62 15.51 -1.71
N PRO A 95 -11.63 16.20 -2.29
CA PRO A 95 -11.52 16.71 -3.65
C PRO A 95 -10.34 17.67 -3.86
N LEU A 96 -9.99 18.48 -2.85
CA LEU A 96 -8.85 19.38 -2.91
C LEU A 96 -7.52 18.62 -2.95
N PHE A 97 -7.38 17.55 -2.15
CA PHE A 97 -6.20 16.70 -2.22
C PHE A 97 -6.09 15.96 -3.54
N GLY A 98 -7.22 15.49 -4.10
CA GLY A 98 -7.27 14.93 -5.45
C GLY A 98 -6.80 15.94 -6.51
N ALA A 99 -7.24 17.19 -6.42
CA ALA A 99 -6.79 18.25 -7.32
C ALA A 99 -5.29 18.56 -7.15
N ALA A 100 -4.79 18.62 -5.92
CA ALA A 100 -3.37 18.82 -5.64
C ALA A 100 -2.50 17.66 -6.16
N LEU A 101 -2.98 16.41 -6.04
CA LEU A 101 -2.33 15.23 -6.61
C LEU A 101 -2.25 15.31 -8.15
N LEU A 102 -3.33 15.70 -8.81
CA LEU A 102 -3.35 15.87 -10.27
C LEU A 102 -2.47 17.04 -10.73
N PHE A 103 -2.52 18.17 -10.03
CA PHE A 103 -1.66 19.32 -10.29
C PHE A 103 -0.19 18.92 -10.19
N MET A 104 0.17 18.20 -9.12
CA MET A 104 1.54 17.71 -8.93
C MET A 104 1.97 16.77 -10.05
N ALA A 105 1.13 15.81 -10.45
CA ALA A 105 1.47 14.88 -11.52
C ALA A 105 1.69 15.59 -12.86
N VAL A 106 0.79 16.50 -13.23
CA VAL A 106 0.88 17.29 -14.48
C VAL A 106 2.04 18.28 -14.41
N GLY A 107 2.22 18.96 -13.29
CA GLY A 107 3.28 19.95 -13.07
C GLY A 107 4.66 19.31 -13.16
N ILE A 108 4.92 18.25 -12.38
CA ILE A 108 6.20 17.53 -12.43
C ILE A 108 6.39 16.87 -13.80
N GLY A 109 5.34 16.31 -14.41
CA GLY A 109 5.38 15.79 -15.77
C GLY A 109 5.79 16.85 -16.80
N GLY A 110 5.25 18.07 -16.70
CA GLY A 110 5.68 19.22 -17.48
C GLY A 110 7.13 19.60 -17.19
N GLY A 111 7.53 19.59 -15.92
CA GLY A 111 8.92 19.82 -15.50
C GLY A 111 9.91 18.87 -16.18
N ILE A 112 9.58 17.58 -16.29
CA ILE A 112 10.39 16.61 -17.05
C ILE A 112 10.54 17.06 -18.51
N LEU A 113 9.42 17.34 -19.20
CA LEU A 113 9.40 17.67 -20.63
C LEU A 113 10.09 19.00 -20.96
N PHE A 114 9.99 20.00 -20.07
CA PHE A 114 10.50 21.36 -20.31
C PHE A 114 11.85 21.64 -19.62
N SER A 115 12.36 20.73 -18.78
CA SER A 115 13.66 20.89 -18.13
C SER A 115 14.85 20.89 -19.10
N GLY A 116 14.69 20.30 -20.30
CA GLY A 116 15.78 20.06 -21.24
C GLY A 116 16.80 19.02 -20.76
N LEU A 117 16.54 18.35 -19.64
CA LEU A 117 17.41 17.30 -19.11
C LEU A 117 17.17 15.97 -19.84
N PRO A 118 18.22 15.16 -20.04
CA PRO A 118 18.08 13.86 -20.69
C PRO A 118 17.20 12.93 -19.85
N ILE A 119 16.18 12.35 -20.48
CA ILE A 119 15.34 11.31 -19.89
C ILE A 119 16.06 9.98 -20.10
N PRO A 120 16.34 9.20 -19.03
CA PRO A 120 16.97 7.90 -19.18
C PRO A 120 16.11 6.95 -20.02
N GLU A 121 16.73 6.33 -21.02
CA GLU A 121 16.08 5.34 -21.88
C GLU A 121 15.76 4.05 -21.12
N LEU A 122 14.71 3.36 -21.55
CA LEU A 122 14.33 2.06 -20.98
C LEU A 122 15.41 1.03 -21.30
N THR A 123 15.87 0.30 -20.28
CA THR A 123 16.78 -0.83 -20.44
C THR A 123 16.37 -2.01 -19.57
N LEU A 124 16.70 -3.22 -20.02
CA LEU A 124 16.55 -4.46 -19.25
C LEU A 124 17.75 -4.74 -18.33
N ALA A 125 18.81 -3.91 -18.41
CA ALA A 125 19.98 -4.04 -17.56
C ALA A 125 19.64 -3.72 -16.09
N ASN A 126 20.34 -4.38 -15.16
CA ASN A 126 20.25 -4.02 -13.75
C ASN A 126 20.99 -2.70 -13.50
N LEU A 127 20.24 -1.62 -13.31
CA LEU A 127 20.77 -0.29 -13.02
C LEU A 127 20.89 0.01 -11.51
N HIS A 128 20.65 -0.96 -10.63
CA HIS A 128 20.80 -0.75 -9.20
C HIS A 128 22.28 -0.48 -8.86
N PRO A 129 22.66 0.63 -8.19
CA PRO A 129 24.06 1.01 -7.99
C PRO A 129 24.93 -0.03 -7.27
N ARG A 130 24.32 -0.83 -6.38
CA ARG A 130 24.97 -1.95 -5.67
C ARG A 130 24.77 -3.32 -6.33
N ASN A 131 24.27 -3.34 -7.57
CA ASN A 131 23.90 -4.54 -8.32
C ASN A 131 23.04 -5.53 -7.51
N LEU A 132 22.12 -4.99 -6.69
CA LEU A 132 21.21 -5.83 -5.91
C LEU A 132 20.22 -6.52 -6.85
N PRO A 133 19.71 -7.71 -6.50
CA PRO A 133 18.80 -8.42 -7.38
C PRO A 133 17.52 -7.65 -7.66
N VAL A 134 17.32 -7.22 -8.91
CA VAL A 134 16.12 -6.49 -9.37
C VAL A 134 14.85 -7.26 -8.99
N TRP A 135 14.92 -8.57 -9.17
CA TRP A 135 13.93 -9.52 -8.70
C TRP A 135 14.39 -10.17 -7.39
N PRO A 136 13.61 -10.20 -6.30
CA PRO A 136 12.23 -9.72 -6.12
C PRO A 136 12.09 -8.26 -5.68
N LEU A 137 13.20 -7.50 -5.57
CA LEU A 137 13.23 -6.18 -4.94
C LEU A 137 12.25 -5.18 -5.55
N VAL A 138 12.00 -5.18 -6.86
CA VAL A 138 11.05 -4.25 -7.50
C VAL A 138 9.65 -4.37 -6.87
N PHE A 139 9.15 -5.59 -6.68
CA PHE A 139 7.80 -5.82 -6.14
C PHE A 139 7.70 -5.54 -4.65
N ILE A 140 8.81 -5.70 -3.92
CA ILE A 140 8.85 -5.47 -2.49
C ILE A 140 9.08 -3.98 -2.20
N THR A 141 10.11 -3.37 -2.79
CA THR A 141 10.45 -1.96 -2.56
C THR A 141 9.40 -1.01 -3.12
N ILE A 142 8.87 -1.27 -4.33
CA ILE A 142 7.80 -0.47 -4.93
C ILE A 142 6.45 -1.04 -4.50
N ALA A 143 6.27 -1.24 -3.17
CA ALA A 143 5.20 -2.07 -2.62
C ALA A 143 3.81 -1.68 -3.16
N CYS A 144 3.34 -0.47 -2.85
CA CYS A 144 2.01 -0.03 -3.29
C CYS A 144 1.91 0.26 -4.80
N GLY A 145 3.03 0.48 -5.48
CA GLY A 145 3.04 0.79 -6.92
C GLY A 145 3.06 -0.44 -7.84
N ALA A 146 3.63 -1.57 -7.39
CA ALA A 146 3.64 -2.82 -8.14
C ALA A 146 2.34 -3.62 -7.91
N ILE A 147 2.02 -3.91 -6.65
CA ILE A 147 0.77 -4.55 -6.21
C ILE A 147 0.58 -4.37 -4.70
N SER A 148 -0.61 -4.00 -4.24
CA SER A 148 -0.83 -3.63 -2.82
C SER A 148 -1.82 -4.52 -2.07
N GLY A 149 -1.33 -5.23 -1.05
CA GLY A 149 -2.19 -5.87 -0.06
C GLY A 149 -2.99 -4.83 0.73
N PHE A 150 -2.37 -3.70 1.07
CA PHE A 150 -3.04 -2.61 1.75
C PHE A 150 -4.28 -2.13 0.98
N HIS A 151 -4.19 -1.86 -0.32
CA HIS A 151 -5.37 -1.46 -1.11
C HIS A 151 -6.47 -2.52 -1.11
N SER A 152 -6.11 -3.80 -1.08
CA SER A 152 -7.07 -4.89 -0.93
C SER A 152 -7.76 -4.88 0.44
N THR A 153 -7.09 -4.46 1.52
CA THR A 153 -7.74 -4.24 2.84
C THR A 153 -8.67 -3.02 2.85
N GLN A 154 -8.41 -2.00 2.02
CA GLN A 154 -9.21 -0.77 1.92
C GLN A 154 -10.42 -0.92 0.99
N SER A 155 -10.30 -1.77 -0.03
CA SER A 155 -11.34 -2.00 -1.04
C SER A 155 -12.72 -2.34 -0.46
N PRO A 156 -12.86 -3.15 0.62
CA PRO A 156 -14.14 -3.37 1.29
C PRO A 156 -14.82 -2.12 1.84
N MET A 157 -14.07 -1.14 2.37
CA MET A 157 -14.66 0.11 2.85
C MET A 157 -15.27 0.90 1.70
N MET A 158 -14.56 0.98 0.57
CA MET A 158 -15.08 1.61 -0.64
C MET A 158 -16.26 0.83 -1.24
N ALA A 159 -16.22 -0.51 -1.20
CA ALA A 159 -17.32 -1.35 -1.66
C ALA A 159 -18.62 -1.07 -0.89
N ARG A 160 -18.55 -0.79 0.42
CA ARG A 160 -19.72 -0.41 1.23
C ARG A 160 -20.33 0.95 0.85
N CYS A 161 -19.59 1.81 0.17
CA CYS A 161 -20.02 3.14 -0.25
C CYS A 161 -20.51 3.19 -1.72
N ILE A 162 -20.26 2.15 -2.50
CA ILE A 162 -20.68 2.11 -3.91
C ILE A 162 -22.15 1.71 -4.00
N THR A 163 -22.94 2.48 -4.74
CA THR A 163 -24.37 2.23 -4.95
C THR A 163 -24.67 1.28 -6.11
N SER A 164 -23.70 1.00 -6.97
CA SER A 164 -23.89 0.15 -8.15
C SER A 164 -22.57 -0.45 -8.65
N GLU A 165 -22.60 -1.73 -9.03
CA GLU A 165 -21.46 -2.45 -9.63
C GLU A 165 -20.86 -1.73 -10.86
N LYS A 166 -21.65 -0.90 -11.56
CA LYS A 166 -21.20 -0.11 -12.73
C LYS A 166 -20.01 0.79 -12.41
N TYR A 167 -19.88 1.23 -11.15
CA TYR A 167 -18.77 2.06 -10.71
C TYR A 167 -17.51 1.27 -10.35
N GLY A 168 -17.60 -0.07 -10.23
CA GLY A 168 -16.50 -0.90 -9.74
C GLY A 168 -15.21 -0.77 -10.56
N ARG A 169 -15.31 -0.72 -11.90
CA ARG A 169 -14.13 -0.49 -12.76
C ARG A 169 -13.51 0.88 -12.51
N ARG A 170 -14.32 1.93 -12.40
CA ARG A 170 -13.83 3.30 -12.16
C ARG A 170 -13.16 3.43 -10.79
N VAL A 171 -13.78 2.88 -9.74
CA VAL A 171 -13.33 3.06 -8.35
C VAL A 171 -12.15 2.17 -7.98
N PHE A 172 -12.09 0.92 -8.46
CA PHE A 172 -11.03 -0.03 -8.06
C PHE A 172 -9.94 -0.21 -9.12
N TYR A 173 -10.29 -0.20 -10.40
CA TYR A 173 -9.30 -0.36 -11.47
C TYR A 173 -8.76 0.99 -11.94
N GLY A 174 -9.64 1.97 -12.18
CA GLY A 174 -9.27 3.29 -12.69
C GLY A 174 -8.37 4.09 -11.74
N SER A 175 -8.64 4.05 -10.44
CA SER A 175 -7.80 4.67 -9.39
C SER A 175 -6.37 4.14 -9.41
N MET A 176 -6.21 2.82 -9.48
CA MET A 176 -4.90 2.16 -9.53
C MET A 176 -4.10 2.50 -10.78
N ILE A 177 -4.75 2.62 -11.94
CA ILE A 177 -4.07 3.09 -13.16
C ILE A 177 -3.61 4.54 -13.01
N ALA A 178 -4.43 5.41 -12.41
CA ALA A 178 -4.06 6.79 -12.14
C ALA A 178 -2.87 6.89 -11.17
N GLU A 179 -2.89 6.13 -10.06
CA GLU A 179 -1.76 6.06 -9.12
C GLU A 179 -0.48 5.53 -9.79
N GLY A 180 -0.60 4.50 -10.63
CA GLY A 180 0.52 3.98 -11.41
C GLY A 180 1.14 5.03 -12.32
N ALA A 181 0.32 5.85 -12.99
CA ALA A 181 0.82 6.95 -13.81
C ALA A 181 1.58 8.00 -12.97
N VAL A 182 1.06 8.37 -11.79
CA VAL A 182 1.74 9.29 -10.87
C VAL A 182 3.07 8.71 -10.38
N ALA A 183 3.12 7.42 -10.06
CA ALA A 183 4.34 6.73 -9.64
C ALA A 183 5.40 6.73 -10.75
N LEU A 184 5.00 6.51 -12.01
CA LEU A 184 5.91 6.57 -13.15
C LEU A 184 6.47 7.98 -13.38
N VAL A 185 5.64 9.02 -13.24
CA VAL A 185 6.11 10.42 -13.29
C VAL A 185 7.21 10.65 -12.26
N TRP A 186 7.03 10.19 -11.02
CA TRP A 186 8.04 10.36 -9.97
C TRP A 186 9.30 9.52 -10.17
N ALA A 187 9.17 8.30 -10.70
CA ALA A 187 10.32 7.46 -11.03
C ALA A 187 11.19 8.14 -12.09
N VAL A 188 10.57 8.65 -13.16
CA VAL A 188 11.28 9.39 -14.22
C VAL A 188 11.84 10.70 -13.69
N ALA A 189 11.05 11.48 -12.94
CA ALA A 189 11.50 12.75 -12.37
C ALA A 189 12.77 12.59 -11.52
N GLY A 190 12.81 11.57 -10.66
CA GLY A 190 13.97 11.26 -9.84
C GLY A 190 15.21 10.94 -10.68
N MET A 191 15.09 10.10 -11.70
CA MET A 191 16.25 9.76 -12.53
C MET A 191 16.68 10.90 -13.45
N THR A 192 15.74 11.66 -14.03
CA THR A 192 16.04 12.81 -14.89
C THR A 192 16.71 13.94 -14.11
N PHE A 193 16.16 14.32 -12.95
CA PHE A 193 16.68 15.43 -12.15
C PHE A 193 18.08 15.16 -11.60
N PHE A 194 18.33 13.92 -11.17
CA PHE A 194 19.61 13.54 -10.58
C PHE A 194 20.60 12.89 -11.57
N GLY A 195 20.30 12.84 -12.86
CA GLY A 195 21.24 12.33 -13.88
C GLY A 195 21.48 10.81 -13.83
N GLY A 196 20.42 10.02 -13.58
CA GLY A 196 20.44 8.56 -13.58
C GLY A 196 20.42 7.94 -12.17
N THR A 197 20.55 6.61 -12.09
CA THR A 197 20.38 5.86 -10.82
C THR A 197 21.51 6.11 -9.82
N ALA A 198 22.75 6.30 -10.28
CA ALA A 198 23.89 6.63 -9.42
C ALA A 198 23.75 8.02 -8.81
N GLY A 199 23.41 9.02 -9.62
CA GLY A 199 23.16 10.37 -9.16
C GLY A 199 21.92 10.45 -8.26
N LEU A 200 20.86 9.69 -8.54
CA LEU A 200 19.69 9.58 -7.66
C LEU A 200 20.07 8.96 -6.31
N ALA A 201 20.86 7.90 -6.28
CA ALA A 201 21.35 7.32 -5.02
C ALA A 201 22.21 8.33 -4.24
N GLY A 202 23.07 9.06 -4.94
CA GLY A 202 23.81 10.20 -4.41
C GLY A 202 22.88 11.29 -3.86
N GLY A 203 21.84 11.68 -4.58
CA GLY A 203 20.88 12.71 -4.18
C GLY A 203 20.02 12.29 -2.98
N LEU A 204 19.61 11.03 -2.92
CA LEU A 204 18.92 10.48 -1.76
C LEU A 204 19.81 10.48 -0.50
N ALA A 205 21.13 10.29 -0.66
CA ALA A 205 22.11 10.33 0.42
C ALA A 205 22.57 11.76 0.79
N ALA A 206 22.86 12.59 -0.21
CA ALA A 206 23.52 13.90 -0.09
C ALA A 206 22.53 15.07 0.03
N ALA A 207 21.34 14.98 -0.57
CA ALA A 207 20.40 16.09 -0.67
C ALA A 207 19.25 16.03 0.37
N ALA A 208 18.91 14.86 0.94
CA ALA A 208 17.48 14.56 1.05
C ALA A 208 16.89 14.04 2.36
N GLY A 209 17.64 13.53 3.34
CA GLY A 209 16.98 12.86 4.48
C GLY A 209 15.93 11.81 4.04
N GLY A 210 16.16 11.17 2.88
CA GLY A 210 15.27 10.20 2.22
C GLY A 210 14.43 10.73 1.04
N PRO A 211 13.53 9.90 0.47
CA PRO A 211 12.72 10.21 -0.71
C PRO A 211 11.94 11.53 -0.65
N GLY A 212 11.49 11.95 0.54
CA GLY A 212 10.79 13.23 0.71
C GLY A 212 11.67 14.44 0.35
N GLY A 213 12.97 14.40 0.63
CA GLY A 213 13.84 15.51 0.25
C GLY A 213 14.05 15.64 -1.26
N ALA A 214 14.12 14.50 -1.97
CA ALA A 214 14.17 14.48 -3.42
C ALA A 214 12.88 15.08 -4.01
N VAL A 215 11.71 14.67 -3.50
CA VAL A 215 10.41 15.25 -3.87
C VAL A 215 10.41 16.76 -3.69
N HIS A 216 10.85 17.26 -2.54
CA HIS A 216 10.88 18.70 -2.26
C HIS A 216 11.79 19.46 -3.23
N GLN A 217 13.02 18.97 -3.47
CA GLN A 217 13.97 19.65 -4.35
C GLN A 217 13.48 19.70 -5.80
N ILE A 218 13.02 18.57 -6.33
CA ILE A 218 12.47 18.50 -7.70
C ILE A 218 11.29 19.47 -7.83
N SER A 219 10.38 19.46 -6.85
CA SER A 219 9.19 20.31 -6.86
C SER A 219 9.53 21.80 -6.88
N ILE A 220 10.44 22.25 -6.01
CA ILE A 220 10.84 23.66 -5.94
C ILE A 220 11.66 24.08 -7.17
N ALA A 221 12.54 23.20 -7.66
CA ALA A 221 13.40 23.50 -8.80
C ALA A 221 12.61 23.65 -10.11
N TRP A 222 11.61 22.80 -10.35
CA TRP A 222 10.84 22.82 -11.60
C TRP A 222 9.59 23.69 -11.56
N LEU A 223 8.95 23.85 -10.40
CA LEU A 223 7.67 24.56 -10.27
C LEU A 223 7.77 25.87 -9.50
N GLY A 224 8.98 26.26 -9.07
CA GLY A 224 9.21 27.42 -8.21
C GLY A 224 8.63 27.23 -6.81
N ALA A 225 8.69 28.30 -5.99
CA ALA A 225 8.27 28.22 -4.59
C ALA A 225 6.78 27.86 -4.42
N ILE A 226 5.89 28.55 -5.13
CA ILE A 226 4.44 28.39 -4.98
C ILE A 226 3.98 27.04 -5.56
N GLY A 227 4.37 26.74 -6.81
CA GLY A 227 4.00 25.48 -7.47
C GLY A 227 4.63 24.28 -6.78
N GLY A 228 5.88 24.42 -6.32
CA GLY A 228 6.57 23.36 -5.58
C GLY A 228 5.94 23.07 -4.22
N ALA A 229 5.54 24.11 -3.47
CA ALA A 229 4.81 23.92 -2.21
C ALA A 229 3.48 23.17 -2.42
N LEU A 230 2.70 23.56 -3.44
CA LEU A 230 1.44 22.88 -3.77
C LEU A 230 1.67 21.41 -4.18
N ALA A 231 2.72 21.14 -4.96
CA ALA A 231 3.10 19.78 -5.35
C ALA A 231 3.46 18.92 -4.12
N VAL A 232 4.28 19.46 -3.19
CA VAL A 232 4.64 18.74 -1.96
C VAL A 232 3.41 18.50 -1.07
N LEU A 233 2.47 19.45 -0.97
CA LEU A 233 1.21 19.25 -0.24
C LEU A 233 0.39 18.11 -0.85
N GLY A 234 0.35 18.00 -2.18
CA GLY A 234 -0.24 16.85 -2.87
C GLY A 234 0.43 15.53 -2.48
N VAL A 235 1.77 15.48 -2.47
CA VAL A 235 2.53 14.29 -2.07
C VAL A 235 2.31 13.94 -0.59
N VAL A 236 2.17 14.94 0.28
CA VAL A 236 1.92 14.77 1.72
C VAL A 236 0.51 14.25 2.01
N ALA A 237 -0.49 14.68 1.23
CA ALA A 237 -1.89 14.32 1.47
C ALA A 237 -2.15 12.82 1.28
N ALA A 238 -1.56 12.18 0.27
CA ALA A 238 -1.74 10.75 -0.01
C ALA A 238 -1.33 9.81 1.15
N PRO A 239 -0.11 9.88 1.71
CA PRO A 239 0.28 9.07 2.86
C PRO A 239 -0.52 9.45 4.13
N ILE A 240 -0.85 10.73 4.36
CA ILE A 240 -1.68 11.12 5.51
C ILE A 240 -3.06 10.45 5.47
N THR A 241 -3.71 10.49 4.30
CA THR A 241 -5.02 9.84 4.10
C THR A 241 -4.92 8.31 3.98
N SER A 242 -3.74 7.76 3.68
CA SER A 242 -3.51 6.31 3.72
C SER A 242 -3.28 5.82 5.15
N GLY A 243 -2.61 6.61 6.00
CA GLY A 243 -2.35 6.25 7.39
C GLY A 243 -3.60 6.31 8.27
N ASP A 244 -4.46 7.32 8.11
CA ASP A 244 -5.73 7.38 8.86
C ASP A 244 -6.65 6.21 8.50
N THR A 245 -6.76 5.90 7.20
CA THR A 245 -7.54 4.76 6.70
C THR A 245 -6.96 3.43 7.16
N ALA A 246 -5.63 3.32 7.31
CA ALA A 246 -4.97 2.14 7.85
C ALA A 246 -5.32 1.88 9.31
N PHE A 247 -5.18 2.86 10.20
CA PHE A 247 -5.55 2.71 11.62
C PHE A 247 -7.05 2.44 11.80
N ARG A 248 -7.91 3.13 11.02
CA ARG A 248 -9.36 2.86 11.00
C ARG A 248 -9.66 1.42 10.58
N SER A 249 -9.01 0.94 9.53
CA SER A 249 -9.17 -0.43 9.02
C SER A 249 -8.64 -1.47 10.00
N ALA A 250 -7.54 -1.20 10.69
CA ALA A 250 -6.99 -2.11 11.71
C ALA A 250 -7.99 -2.27 12.86
N ARG A 251 -8.55 -1.16 13.34
CA ARG A 251 -9.61 -1.18 14.36
C ARG A 251 -10.81 -2.00 13.90
N LEU A 252 -11.30 -1.77 12.69
CA LEU A 252 -12.42 -2.54 12.13
C LEU A 252 -12.09 -4.02 11.95
N THR A 253 -10.88 -4.35 11.52
CA THR A 253 -10.42 -5.75 11.35
C THR A 253 -10.36 -6.48 12.69
N ILE A 254 -9.82 -5.83 13.74
CA ILE A 254 -9.81 -6.37 15.10
C ILE A 254 -11.24 -6.56 15.62
N ALA A 255 -12.10 -5.56 15.42
CA ALA A 255 -13.49 -5.61 15.82
C ALA A 255 -14.26 -6.75 15.13
N ASP A 256 -14.07 -6.94 13.81
CA ASP A 256 -14.65 -8.04 13.04
C ASP A 256 -14.13 -9.40 13.52
N ALA A 257 -12.84 -9.48 13.87
CA ALA A 257 -12.22 -10.72 14.35
C ALA A 257 -12.75 -11.15 15.73
N LEU A 258 -12.93 -10.19 16.63
CA LEU A 258 -13.46 -10.39 18.00
C LEU A 258 -14.99 -10.39 18.04
N GLY A 259 -15.65 -9.99 16.96
CA GLY A 259 -17.09 -9.86 16.91
C GLY A 259 -17.63 -8.70 17.77
N TYR A 260 -16.84 -7.66 17.97
CA TYR A 260 -17.09 -6.57 18.91
C TYR A 260 -17.73 -5.35 18.23
N SER A 261 -18.92 -4.92 18.68
CA SER A 261 -19.66 -3.81 18.05
C SER A 261 -18.88 -2.48 18.12
N GLN A 262 -18.85 -1.73 17.01
CA GLN A 262 -18.17 -0.44 16.87
C GLN A 262 -19.11 0.77 16.89
N ILE A 263 -20.40 0.57 17.20
CA ILE A 263 -21.37 1.66 17.34
C ILE A 263 -20.99 2.57 18.53
N PRO A 264 -20.75 2.05 19.75
CA PRO A 264 -20.41 2.90 20.90
C PRO A 264 -18.97 3.43 20.82
N ILE A 265 -18.77 4.72 21.10
CA ILE A 265 -17.43 5.34 21.11
C ILE A 265 -16.48 4.65 22.10
N LYS A 266 -16.99 4.23 23.26
CA LYS A 266 -16.21 3.45 24.24
C LYS A 266 -15.57 2.21 23.62
N ASN A 267 -16.33 1.49 22.79
CA ASN A 267 -15.85 0.27 22.13
C ASN A 267 -14.78 0.58 21.07
N ARG A 268 -14.91 1.74 20.41
CA ARG A 268 -13.89 2.24 19.47
C ARG A 268 -12.58 2.51 20.21
N LEU A 269 -12.66 3.17 21.37
CA LEU A 269 -11.50 3.53 22.20
C LEU A 269 -10.76 2.31 22.76
N ILE A 270 -11.49 1.28 23.20
CA ILE A 270 -10.90 0.04 23.72
C ILE A 270 -9.95 -0.62 22.71
N VAL A 271 -10.29 -0.54 21.41
CA VAL A 271 -9.45 -1.07 20.34
C VAL A 271 -8.41 -0.04 19.87
N ALA A 272 -8.80 1.23 19.72
CA ALA A 272 -7.94 2.27 19.18
C ALA A 272 -6.77 2.63 20.11
N ILE A 273 -6.97 2.73 21.42
CA ILE A 273 -5.90 3.15 22.34
C ILE A 273 -4.70 2.19 22.31
N PRO A 274 -4.87 0.86 22.48
CA PRO A 274 -3.75 -0.08 22.37
C PRO A 274 -3.12 -0.08 20.98
N LEU A 275 -3.93 0.04 19.93
CA LEU A 275 -3.46 0.08 18.55
C LEU A 275 -2.54 1.28 18.29
N PHE A 276 -2.93 2.47 18.78
CA PHE A 276 -2.11 3.68 18.67
C PHE A 276 -0.88 3.63 19.58
N ALA A 277 -0.95 3.03 20.77
CA ALA A 277 0.22 2.83 21.61
C ALA A 277 1.30 2.02 20.89
N VAL A 278 0.92 0.92 20.22
CA VAL A 278 1.82 0.15 19.36
C VAL A 278 2.33 0.99 18.19
N GLY A 279 1.44 1.68 17.48
CA GLY A 279 1.82 2.52 16.34
C GLY A 279 2.83 3.61 16.71
N ILE A 280 2.62 4.29 17.84
CA ILE A 280 3.52 5.32 18.40
C ILE A 280 4.86 4.69 18.77
N TYR A 281 4.88 3.56 19.46
CA TYR A 281 6.13 2.87 19.79
C TYR A 281 6.94 2.53 18.53
N LEU A 282 6.29 2.03 17.48
CA LEU A 282 6.94 1.72 16.21
C LEU A 282 7.51 2.96 15.49
N THR A 283 7.01 4.18 15.75
CA THR A 283 7.63 5.40 15.20
C THR A 283 9.02 5.68 15.74
N GLN A 284 9.39 5.06 16.87
CA GLN A 284 10.72 5.18 17.48
C GLN A 284 11.75 4.21 16.86
N ILE A 285 11.28 3.27 16.03
CA ILE A 285 12.14 2.32 15.32
C ILE A 285 12.58 2.94 13.99
N ASP A 286 13.78 2.58 13.54
CA ASP A 286 14.30 3.05 12.26
C ASP A 286 13.32 2.80 11.10
N PHE A 287 13.08 3.87 10.33
CA PHE A 287 12.11 3.87 9.23
C PHE A 287 12.41 2.78 8.19
N ALA A 288 13.67 2.53 7.87
CA ALA A 288 14.02 1.53 6.87
C ALA A 288 13.70 0.11 7.36
N ILE A 289 13.83 -0.16 8.66
CA ILE A 289 13.40 -1.42 9.25
C ILE A 289 11.88 -1.58 9.09
N ILE A 290 11.09 -0.61 9.55
CA ILE A 290 9.63 -0.66 9.48
C ILE A 290 9.15 -0.77 8.02
N TRP A 291 9.76 -0.01 7.10
CA TRP A 291 9.44 -0.05 5.68
C TRP A 291 9.64 -1.44 5.08
N ARG A 292 10.73 -2.14 5.42
CA ARG A 292 10.97 -3.51 4.93
C ARG A 292 9.89 -4.46 5.42
N TYR A 293 9.53 -4.41 6.70
CA TYR A 293 8.46 -5.26 7.26
C TYR A 293 7.08 -4.96 6.66
N PHE A 294 6.77 -3.67 6.49
CA PHE A 294 5.59 -3.22 5.77
C PHE A 294 5.55 -3.81 4.35
N ALA A 295 6.65 -3.66 3.60
CA ALA A 295 6.75 -4.00 2.20
C ALA A 295 6.46 -5.49 1.93
N TRP A 296 7.15 -6.41 2.61
CA TRP A 296 6.94 -7.84 2.36
C TRP A 296 5.60 -8.34 2.94
N SER A 297 5.12 -7.76 4.05
CA SER A 297 3.79 -8.06 4.59
C SER A 297 2.68 -7.65 3.61
N ASN A 298 2.86 -6.49 2.96
CA ASN A 298 1.96 -5.98 1.93
C ASN A 298 1.90 -6.93 0.72
N GLN A 299 3.04 -7.43 0.27
CA GLN A 299 3.10 -8.38 -0.85
C GLN A 299 2.50 -9.75 -0.50
N THR A 300 2.74 -10.22 0.73
CA THR A 300 2.12 -11.45 1.24
C THR A 300 0.61 -11.35 1.20
N LEU A 301 0.04 -10.23 1.67
CA LEU A 301 -1.41 -10.04 1.68
C LEU A 301 -1.98 -9.91 0.25
N ALA A 302 -1.28 -9.22 -0.66
CA ALA A 302 -1.63 -9.17 -2.07
C ALA A 302 -1.70 -10.57 -2.71
N MET A 303 -0.72 -11.43 -2.41
CA MET A 303 -0.68 -12.83 -2.86
C MET A 303 -1.91 -13.62 -2.39
N PHE A 304 -2.29 -13.52 -1.10
CA PHE A 304 -3.51 -14.18 -0.59
C PHE A 304 -4.78 -13.69 -1.29
N MET A 305 -4.88 -12.38 -1.55
CA MET A 305 -6.03 -11.83 -2.27
C MET A 305 -6.06 -12.28 -3.74
N LEU A 306 -4.90 -12.39 -4.40
CA LEU A 306 -4.81 -12.94 -5.75
C LEU A 306 -5.25 -14.41 -5.81
N TRP A 307 -4.83 -15.25 -4.86
CA TRP A 307 -5.31 -16.63 -4.75
C TRP A 307 -6.81 -16.70 -4.46
N THR A 308 -7.32 -15.81 -3.61
CA THR A 308 -8.76 -15.67 -3.34
C THR A 308 -9.53 -15.32 -4.61
N ALA A 309 -9.02 -14.38 -5.40
CA ALA A 309 -9.61 -14.03 -6.70
C ALA A 309 -9.54 -15.19 -7.71
N ALA A 310 -8.44 -15.96 -7.73
CA ALA A 310 -8.30 -17.13 -8.58
C ALA A 310 -9.33 -18.22 -8.23
N VAL A 311 -9.53 -18.52 -6.94
CA VAL A 311 -10.56 -19.47 -6.49
C VAL A 311 -11.95 -18.94 -6.79
N TYR A 312 -12.22 -17.66 -6.53
CA TYR A 312 -13.47 -17.01 -6.89
C TYR A 312 -13.82 -17.22 -8.37
N LEU A 313 -12.89 -16.93 -9.27
CA LEU A 313 -13.10 -17.10 -10.71
C LEU A 313 -13.31 -18.57 -11.10
N LYS A 314 -12.55 -19.50 -10.51
CA LYS A 314 -12.68 -20.94 -10.77
C LYS A 314 -14.05 -21.48 -10.34
N VAL A 315 -14.50 -21.13 -9.13
CA VAL A 315 -15.83 -21.51 -8.59
C VAL A 315 -16.96 -20.95 -9.45
N ASN A 316 -16.80 -19.75 -10.03
CA ASN A 316 -17.80 -19.12 -10.88
C ASN A 316 -17.69 -19.50 -12.38
N GLY A 317 -16.85 -20.48 -12.73
CA GLY A 317 -16.66 -20.91 -14.14
C GLY A 317 -16.13 -19.81 -15.07
N LYS A 318 -15.36 -18.86 -14.52
CA LYS A 318 -14.74 -17.75 -15.28
C LYS A 318 -13.26 -18.04 -15.53
N LEU A 319 -12.65 -17.24 -16.41
CA LEU A 319 -11.22 -17.34 -16.74
C LEU A 319 -10.33 -17.00 -15.53
N HIS A 320 -10.03 -18.01 -14.72
CA HIS A 320 -9.27 -17.85 -13.48
C HIS A 320 -7.80 -17.48 -13.72
N TRP A 321 -7.25 -17.80 -14.89
CA TRP A 321 -5.86 -17.52 -15.25
C TRP A 321 -5.46 -16.05 -15.11
N ILE A 322 -6.41 -15.11 -15.28
CA ILE A 322 -6.19 -13.68 -15.06
C ILE A 322 -5.71 -13.38 -13.63
N ALA A 323 -6.14 -14.18 -12.64
CA ALA A 323 -5.69 -14.08 -11.26
C ALA A 323 -4.67 -15.16 -10.88
N THR A 324 -4.78 -16.38 -11.42
CA THR A 324 -3.86 -17.49 -11.11
C THR A 324 -2.42 -17.18 -11.52
N VAL A 325 -2.18 -16.65 -12.73
CA VAL A 325 -0.81 -16.36 -13.18
C VAL A 325 -0.13 -15.33 -12.26
N PRO A 326 -0.75 -14.16 -11.97
CA PRO A 326 -0.19 -13.24 -10.98
C PRO A 326 -0.07 -13.85 -9.58
N ALA A 327 -1.01 -14.70 -9.13
CA ALA A 327 -0.95 -15.32 -7.81
C ALA A 327 0.28 -16.23 -7.66
N THR A 328 0.52 -17.10 -8.65
CA THR A 328 1.69 -17.98 -8.71
C THR A 328 2.98 -17.16 -8.77
N PHE A 329 3.01 -16.10 -9.58
CA PHE A 329 4.15 -15.20 -9.65
C PHE A 329 4.45 -14.51 -8.31
N MET A 330 3.43 -13.96 -7.65
CA MET A 330 3.58 -13.31 -6.34
C MET A 330 3.96 -14.30 -5.23
N ALA A 331 3.60 -15.58 -5.35
CA ALA A 331 4.11 -16.62 -4.48
C ALA A 331 5.63 -16.79 -4.63
N ALA A 332 6.14 -16.83 -5.86
CA ALA A 332 7.57 -16.87 -6.10
C ALA A 332 8.27 -15.62 -5.55
N VAL A 333 7.74 -14.40 -5.80
CA VAL A 333 8.27 -13.14 -5.23
C VAL A 333 8.44 -13.25 -3.73
N THR A 334 7.33 -13.55 -3.05
CA THR A 334 7.20 -13.39 -1.61
C THR A 334 8.07 -14.42 -0.89
N VAL A 335 8.03 -15.69 -1.35
CA VAL A 335 8.86 -16.74 -0.78
C VAL A 335 10.34 -16.47 -1.03
N THR A 336 10.72 -16.09 -2.26
CA THR A 336 12.12 -15.76 -2.57
C THR A 336 12.62 -14.62 -1.69
N TYR A 337 11.84 -13.55 -1.51
CA TYR A 337 12.25 -12.41 -0.69
C TYR A 337 12.46 -12.83 0.76
N ILE A 338 11.53 -13.57 1.36
CA ILE A 338 11.63 -14.02 2.75
C ILE A 338 12.87 -14.91 2.94
N LEU A 339 13.21 -15.75 1.96
CA LEU A 339 14.40 -16.59 2.03
C LEU A 339 15.70 -15.77 1.89
N GLN A 340 15.73 -14.78 1.00
CA GLN A 340 16.93 -14.04 0.64
C GLN A 340 17.23 -12.85 1.56
N ALA A 341 16.20 -12.15 2.04
CA ALA A 341 16.36 -10.89 2.75
C ALA A 341 17.06 -11.09 4.10
N SER A 342 17.81 -10.07 4.53
CA SER A 342 18.57 -10.07 5.80
C SER A 342 17.69 -10.22 7.03
N GLU A 343 16.49 -9.66 6.98
CA GLU A 343 15.47 -9.75 8.03
C GLU A 343 14.65 -11.05 7.97
N GLY A 344 14.86 -11.86 6.93
CA GLY A 344 14.28 -13.18 6.74
C GLY A 344 15.29 -14.27 7.07
N PHE A 345 15.53 -15.19 6.13
CA PHE A 345 16.47 -16.31 6.33
C PHE A 345 17.91 -16.04 5.84
N GLY A 346 18.15 -14.93 5.13
CA GLY A 346 19.50 -14.55 4.67
C GLY A 346 20.18 -15.56 3.73
N LEU A 347 19.41 -16.38 3.01
CA LEU A 347 19.92 -17.43 2.14
C LEU A 347 20.40 -16.87 0.79
N ALA A 348 21.42 -17.51 0.23
CA ALA A 348 21.97 -17.17 -1.08
C ALA A 348 20.92 -17.29 -2.19
N THR A 349 21.05 -16.47 -3.24
CA THR A 349 20.15 -16.47 -4.40
C THR A 349 20.09 -17.81 -5.13
N SER A 350 21.18 -18.59 -5.10
CA SER A 350 21.24 -19.95 -5.64
C SER A 350 20.29 -20.94 -4.95
N ILE A 351 19.88 -20.66 -3.71
CA ILE A 351 18.90 -21.46 -2.95
C ILE A 351 17.53 -20.79 -2.99
N SER A 352 17.48 -19.48 -2.74
CA SER A 352 16.23 -18.73 -2.60
C SER A 352 15.39 -18.74 -3.88
N TYR A 353 16.00 -18.63 -5.07
CA TYR A 353 15.24 -18.66 -6.32
C TYR A 353 14.62 -20.03 -6.63
N PRO A 354 15.37 -21.17 -6.62
CA PRO A 354 14.76 -22.48 -6.84
C PRO A 354 13.66 -22.80 -5.84
N VAL A 355 13.86 -22.50 -4.55
CA VAL A 355 12.85 -22.77 -3.51
C VAL A 355 11.60 -21.90 -3.71
N GLY A 356 11.78 -20.61 -4.04
CA GLY A 356 10.65 -19.72 -4.36
C GLY A 356 9.83 -20.21 -5.56
N LEU A 357 10.50 -20.65 -6.64
CA LEU A 357 9.85 -21.23 -7.81
C LEU A 357 9.14 -22.55 -7.49
N LEU A 358 9.76 -23.41 -6.69
CA LEU A 358 9.17 -24.67 -6.25
C LEU A 358 7.92 -24.42 -5.40
N ALA A 359 7.97 -23.48 -4.46
CA ALA A 359 6.80 -23.11 -3.65
C ALA A 359 5.65 -22.60 -4.52
N ALA A 360 5.95 -21.75 -5.51
CA ALA A 360 4.96 -21.27 -6.47
C ALA A 360 4.34 -22.42 -7.30
N ALA A 361 5.17 -23.36 -7.77
CA ALA A 361 4.72 -24.54 -8.51
C ALA A 361 3.84 -25.46 -7.64
N ILE A 362 4.19 -25.67 -6.37
CA ILE A 362 3.37 -26.42 -5.40
C ILE A 362 2.01 -25.74 -5.19
N MET A 363 1.99 -24.42 -4.97
CA MET A 363 0.73 -23.68 -4.81
C MET A 363 -0.14 -23.74 -6.06
N LEU A 364 0.47 -23.63 -7.26
CA LEU A 364 -0.23 -23.80 -8.52
C LEU A 364 -0.81 -25.22 -8.67
N GLY A 365 -0.01 -26.25 -8.41
CA GLY A 365 -0.46 -27.65 -8.46
C GLY A 365 -1.61 -27.93 -7.49
N ALA A 366 -1.53 -27.40 -6.27
CA ALA A 366 -2.60 -27.48 -5.28
C ALA A 366 -3.89 -26.78 -5.77
N PHE A 367 -3.77 -25.57 -6.33
CA PHE A 367 -4.90 -24.84 -6.88
C PHE A 367 -5.54 -25.52 -8.10
N LEU A 368 -4.74 -26.11 -8.99
CA LEU A 368 -5.26 -26.83 -10.16
C LEU A 368 -6.01 -28.10 -9.73
N SER A 369 -5.49 -28.81 -8.74
CA SER A 369 -6.08 -30.01 -8.15
C SER A 369 -7.33 -29.71 -7.30
N TYR A 370 -7.48 -28.48 -6.81
CA TYR A 370 -8.62 -28.06 -6.01
C TYR A 370 -9.93 -28.19 -6.80
N LYS A 371 -10.86 -29.00 -6.29
CA LYS A 371 -12.23 -29.09 -6.82
C LYS A 371 -13.05 -27.93 -6.26
N PRO A 372 -13.71 -27.12 -7.11
CA PRO A 372 -14.47 -25.98 -6.64
C PRO A 372 -15.61 -26.46 -5.72
N ALA A 373 -15.53 -26.08 -4.45
CA ALA A 373 -16.62 -26.20 -3.50
C ALA A 373 -17.40 -24.88 -3.46
N PRO A 374 -18.72 -24.88 -3.19
CA PRO A 374 -19.44 -23.65 -2.93
C PRO A 374 -18.79 -22.90 -1.76
N PRO A 375 -18.68 -21.57 -1.83
CA PRO A 375 -18.02 -20.79 -0.80
C PRO A 375 -18.74 -20.97 0.54
N MET A 376 -17.99 -20.93 1.64
CA MET A 376 -18.61 -20.95 2.98
C MET A 376 -19.58 -19.78 3.12
N ALA A 377 -20.72 -20.02 3.78
CA ALA A 377 -21.71 -18.98 4.00
C ALA A 377 -21.07 -17.77 4.71
N PRO A 378 -21.39 -16.52 4.28
CA PRO A 378 -20.88 -15.35 4.94
C PRO A 378 -21.34 -15.33 6.41
N THR A 379 -20.44 -14.97 7.33
CA THR A 379 -20.85 -14.68 8.71
C THR A 379 -21.84 -13.51 8.70
N ALA A 380 -23.02 -13.72 9.30
CA ALA A 380 -24.15 -12.79 9.25
C ALA A 380 -23.76 -11.32 9.53
N LYS A 381 -24.46 -10.40 8.85
CA LYS A 381 -24.35 -8.93 8.98
C LYS A 381 -24.21 -8.55 10.45
N ARG A 382 -23.04 -8.02 10.84
CA ARG A 382 -22.90 -7.33 12.12
C ARG A 382 -22.95 -5.84 11.81
N ALA A 383 -23.96 -5.16 12.33
CA ALA A 383 -24.12 -3.72 12.17
C ALA A 383 -22.83 -3.04 12.66
N ALA A 384 -22.09 -2.45 11.72
CA ALA A 384 -20.87 -1.68 11.97
C ALA A 384 -21.23 -0.24 12.36
#